data_AF-A0AAV4VTN6-F1
#
_entry.id   AF-A0AAV4VTN6-F1
#
_cell.length_a   1.000
_cell.length_b   1.000
_cell.length_c   1.000
_cell.angle_alpha   90.00
_cell.angle_beta   90.00
_cell.angle_gamma   90.00
#
_symmetry.space_group_name_H-M   'P 1'
#
loop_
_entity.id
_entity.type
_entity.pdbx_description
1 polymer ?
#
loop_
_entity_poly.entity_id
_entity_poly.type
_entity_poly.pdbx_seq_one_letter_code
_entity_poly.pdbx_strand_id
1 'polypeptide(L)'
;MVLKVAVIGGGVIGITSAYVIAENLEDVQVTVFSESWSPDTTGDGSAGYWCPYLLGDVPEEVLRFFWCQKSFEVFQGICKTEEAVEWGVGLLSVFSLATEPLKPLYQDLFLEYRPLCAKELSMFLADADYKRKGGKLIEKKIETLHELSGEYDVVINCSGLELDI
;
A
#
# COMPACT_ATOMS: atom_id res chain seq x y z
N MET A 1 3.79 39.54 17.38
CA MET A 1 4.43 38.65 18.38
C MET A 1 4.52 37.29 17.72
N VAL A 2 5.69 36.65 17.68
CA VAL A 2 5.84 35.36 17.00
C VAL A 2 5.25 34.25 17.88
N LEU A 3 4.26 33.51 17.36
CA LEU A 3 3.70 32.32 18.00
C LEU A 3 4.71 31.17 17.92
N LYS A 4 5.04 30.55 19.05
CA LYS A 4 5.98 29.43 19.10
C LYS A 4 5.22 28.11 19.26
N VAL A 5 5.38 27.20 18.29
CA VAL A 5 4.71 25.90 18.26
C VAL A 5 5.75 24.79 18.33
N ALA A 6 5.52 23.82 19.21
CA ALA A 6 6.32 22.60 19.28
C ALA A 6 5.51 21.42 18.74
N VAL A 7 6.11 20.65 17.83
CA VAL A 7 5.57 19.40 17.28
C VAL A 7 6.46 18.25 17.75
N ILE A 8 5.87 17.14 18.20
CA ILE A 8 6.60 15.97 18.69
C ILE A 8 6.40 14.83 17.69
N GLY A 9 7.52 14.31 17.16
CA GLY A 9 7.58 13.21 16.21
C GLY A 9 8.08 13.64 14.82
N GLY A 10 9.12 12.96 14.33
CA GLY A 10 9.75 13.16 13.03
C GLY A 10 9.20 12.28 11.91
N GLY A 11 8.13 11.51 12.18
CA GLY A 11 7.43 10.71 11.18
C GLY A 11 6.41 11.52 10.37
N VAL A 12 5.76 10.86 9.41
CA VAL A 12 4.85 11.49 8.43
C VAL A 12 3.80 12.43 9.06
N ILE A 13 3.17 12.03 10.18
CA ILE A 13 2.16 12.87 10.85
C ILE A 13 2.76 14.15 11.44
N GLY A 14 3.91 14.04 12.10
CA GLY A 14 4.55 15.20 12.74
C GLY A 14 5.10 16.18 11.71
N ILE A 15 5.79 15.69 10.68
CA ILE A 15 6.36 16.53 9.61
C ILE A 15 5.26 17.23 8.81
N THR A 16 4.22 16.50 8.38
CA THR A 16 3.11 17.12 7.62
C THR A 16 2.33 18.13 8.47
N SER A 17 2.11 17.86 9.75
CA SER A 17 1.48 18.82 10.67
C SER A 17 2.34 20.08 10.82
N ALA A 18 3.65 19.93 11.02
CA ALA A 18 4.57 21.06 11.14
C ALA A 18 4.63 21.90 9.86
N TYR A 19 4.65 21.24 8.70
CA TYR A 19 4.61 21.87 7.39
C TYR A 19 3.34 22.70 7.20
N VAL A 20 2.16 22.11 7.42
CA VAL A 20 0.87 22.80 7.26
C VAL A 20 0.75 24.00 8.19
N ILE A 21 1.23 23.89 9.45
CA ILE A 21 1.24 25.01 10.40
C ILE A 21 2.13 26.14 9.89
N ALA A 22 3.35 25.82 9.44
CA ALA A 22 4.32 26.80 8.95
C ALA A 22 3.87 27.47 7.63
N GLU A 23 3.14 26.76 6.78
CA GLU A 23 2.63 27.26 5.51
C GLU A 23 1.40 28.16 5.66
N ASN A 24 0.52 27.86 6.62
CA ASN A 24 -0.80 28.49 6.70
C ASN A 24 -0.93 29.56 7.80
N LEU A 25 0.05 29.71 8.70
CA LEU A 25 0.02 30.73 9.74
C LEU A 25 1.13 31.77 9.53
N GLU A 26 0.75 33.04 9.65
CA GLU A 26 1.69 34.16 9.71
C GLU A 26 2.29 34.29 11.13
N ASP A 27 3.49 34.88 11.23
CA ASP A 27 4.19 35.11 12.49
C ASP A 27 4.32 33.85 13.39
N VAL A 28 4.56 32.68 12.81
CA VAL A 28 4.76 31.42 13.55
C VAL A 28 6.20 30.91 13.47
N GLN A 29 6.68 30.33 14.57
CA GLN A 29 7.92 29.55 14.63
C GLN A 29 7.57 28.13 15.06
N VAL A 30 7.66 27.18 14.13
CA VAL A 30 7.42 25.75 14.40
C VAL A 30 8.75 25.04 14.65
N THR A 31 8.83 24.27 15.74
CA THR A 31 9.99 23.44 16.08
C THR A 31 9.55 21.99 16.23
N VAL A 32 10.20 21.07 15.53
CA VAL A 32 9.92 19.62 15.60
C VAL A 32 10.95 18.96 16.52
N PHE A 33 10.47 18.20 17.50
CA PHE A 33 11.30 17.37 18.38
C PHE A 33 11.03 15.90 18.06
N SER A 34 12.08 15.12 17.86
CA SER A 34 11.93 13.68 17.64
C SER A 34 13.12 12.91 18.18
N GLU A 35 12.85 11.72 18.70
CA GLU A 35 13.86 10.72 19.06
C GLU A 35 14.45 10.05 17.82
N SER A 36 13.62 9.79 16.81
CA SER A 36 14.02 9.17 15.54
C SER A 36 13.57 10.01 14.34
N TRP A 37 14.29 9.90 13.23
CA TRP A 37 14.00 10.58 11.97
C TRP A 37 14.02 9.55 10.85
N SER A 38 13.48 9.88 9.67
CA SER A 38 13.67 9.01 8.50
C SER A 38 15.16 8.74 8.28
N PRO A 39 15.56 7.49 8.01
CA PRO A 39 14.72 6.35 7.63
C PRO A 39 14.25 5.44 8.79
N ASP A 40 14.32 5.90 10.04
CA ASP A 40 14.11 5.09 11.24
C ASP A 40 12.77 5.37 11.96
N THR A 41 11.75 5.80 11.23
CA THR A 41 10.38 5.97 11.75
C THR A 41 9.46 4.83 11.31
N THR A 42 8.33 4.65 11.99
CA THR A 42 7.29 3.70 11.56
C THR A 42 6.80 3.98 10.13
N GLY A 43 6.85 5.24 9.68
CA GLY A 43 6.45 5.62 8.33
C GLY A 43 7.36 5.02 7.25
N ASP A 44 8.66 4.89 7.53
CA ASP A 44 9.65 4.37 6.58
C ASP A 44 9.49 2.86 6.33
N GLY A 45 8.89 2.14 7.28
CA GLY A 45 8.52 0.72 7.12
C GLY A 45 7.15 0.48 6.48
N SER A 46 6.40 1.54 6.14
CA SER A 46 5.07 1.42 5.56
C SER A 46 5.11 1.02 4.07
N ALA A 47 4.03 0.40 3.58
CA ALA A 47 3.93 0.02 2.17
C ALA A 47 3.79 1.21 1.20
N GLY A 48 3.45 2.40 1.71
CA GLY A 48 3.27 3.62 0.89
C GLY A 48 1.99 3.68 0.03
N TYR A 49 1.12 2.67 0.09
CA TYR A 49 -0.13 2.65 -0.68
C TYR A 49 -1.25 3.38 0.05
N TRP A 50 -1.91 4.33 -0.64
CA TRP A 50 -3.09 5.00 -0.10
C TRP A 50 -4.31 4.08 -0.15
N CYS A 51 -4.63 3.47 0.99
CA CYS A 51 -5.76 2.55 1.15
C CYS A 51 -6.52 2.88 2.44
N PRO A 52 -7.58 3.69 2.37
CA PRO A 52 -8.42 3.95 3.54
C PRO A 52 -9.04 2.67 4.11
N TYR A 53 -9.39 2.71 5.39
CA TYR A 53 -10.16 1.66 6.08
C TYR A 53 -10.94 2.29 7.23
N LEU A 54 -12.01 1.63 7.69
CA LEU A 54 -12.86 2.16 8.75
C LEU A 54 -12.14 2.18 10.10
N LEU A 55 -12.31 3.28 10.83
CA LEU A 55 -11.81 3.47 12.19
C LEU A 55 -13.01 3.50 13.13
N GLY A 56 -13.07 2.57 14.09
CA GLY A 56 -14.29 2.28 14.87
C GLY A 56 -14.88 3.49 15.61
N ASP A 57 -14.03 4.35 16.16
CA ASP A 57 -14.46 5.50 16.96
C ASP A 57 -14.54 6.81 16.16
N VAL A 58 -14.33 6.77 14.84
CA VAL A 58 -14.34 7.95 13.98
C VAL A 58 -15.59 7.95 13.12
N PRO A 59 -16.41 9.02 13.15
CA PRO A 59 -17.56 9.15 12.26
C PRO A 59 -17.13 9.01 10.79
N GLU A 60 -17.86 8.22 10.01
CA GLU A 60 -17.55 7.96 8.59
C GLU A 60 -17.38 9.25 7.79
N GLU A 61 -18.22 10.26 8.05
CA GLU A 61 -18.17 11.55 7.36
C GLU A 61 -16.83 12.27 7.57
N VAL A 62 -16.31 12.25 8.80
CA VAL A 62 -15.01 12.84 9.15
C VAL A 62 -13.90 12.06 8.48
N LEU A 63 -13.92 10.73 8.57
CA LEU A 63 -12.90 9.89 7.96
C LEU A 63 -12.87 10.07 6.44
N ARG A 64 -14.03 10.01 5.77
CA ARG A 64 -14.14 10.00 4.32
C ARG A 64 -13.94 11.38 3.70
N PHE A 65 -14.77 12.35 4.08
CA PHE A 65 -14.80 13.65 3.41
C PHE A 65 -13.76 14.63 3.95
N PHE A 66 -13.30 14.44 5.19
CA PHE A 66 -12.27 15.31 5.75
C PHE A 66 -10.88 14.71 5.62
N TRP A 67 -10.60 13.55 6.23
CA TRP A 67 -9.24 13.01 6.22
C TRP A 67 -8.85 12.37 4.89
N CYS A 68 -9.65 11.43 4.39
CA CYS A 68 -9.30 10.68 3.18
C CYS A 68 -9.31 11.57 1.94
N GLN A 69 -10.43 12.26 1.69
CA GLN A 69 -10.57 13.11 0.52
C GLN A 69 -9.49 14.19 0.46
N LYS A 70 -9.26 14.95 1.54
CA LYS A 70 -8.24 16.00 1.54
C LYS A 70 -6.82 15.45 1.35
N SER A 71 -6.50 14.32 1.98
CA SER A 71 -5.20 13.68 1.78
C SER A 71 -5.01 13.28 0.32
N PHE A 72 -6.04 12.68 -0.29
CA PHE A 72 -5.98 12.28 -1.69
C PHE A 72 -5.85 13.47 -2.65
N GLU A 73 -6.52 14.59 -2.35
CA GLU A 73 -6.36 15.85 -3.10
C GLU A 73 -4.93 16.40 -3.02
N VAL A 74 -4.30 16.34 -1.83
CA VAL A 74 -2.88 16.73 -1.65
C VAL A 74 -1.97 15.83 -2.49
N PHE A 75 -2.13 14.51 -2.42
CA PHE A 75 -1.30 13.57 -3.21
C PHE A 75 -1.48 13.79 -4.71
N GLN A 76 -2.73 14.00 -5.17
CA GLN A 76 -2.99 14.35 -6.56
C GLN A 76 -2.38 15.69 -6.98
N GLY A 77 -2.32 16.66 -6.06
CA GLY A 77 -1.63 17.93 -6.27
C GLY A 77 -0.14 17.71 -6.51
N ILE A 78 0.51 16.96 -5.61
CA ILE A 78 1.95 16.63 -5.71
C ILE A 78 2.24 15.86 -7.00
N CYS A 79 1.42 14.88 -7.37
CA CYS A 79 1.57 14.13 -8.63
C CYS A 79 1.57 15.01 -9.91
N LYS A 80 1.11 16.26 -9.82
CA LYS A 80 1.07 17.20 -10.95
C LYS A 80 2.26 18.16 -10.97
N THR A 81 3.17 18.09 -10.00
CA THR A 81 4.37 18.93 -9.91
C THR A 81 5.61 18.20 -10.41
N GLU A 82 6.70 18.94 -10.65
CA GLU A 82 7.97 18.36 -11.10
C GLU A 82 8.68 17.58 -9.98
N GLU A 83 8.39 17.93 -8.72
CA GLU A 83 8.95 17.34 -7.51
C GLU A 83 8.32 15.99 -7.13
N ALA A 84 7.27 15.54 -7.82
CA ALA A 84 6.54 14.31 -7.51
C ALA A 84 7.46 13.09 -7.33
N VAL A 85 8.47 12.96 -8.21
CA VAL A 85 9.45 11.87 -8.18
C VAL A 85 10.37 11.98 -6.98
N GLU A 86 10.83 13.19 -6.65
CA GLU A 86 11.68 13.44 -5.48
C GLU A 86 10.93 13.14 -4.19
N TRP A 87 9.63 13.47 -4.14
CA TRP A 87 8.78 13.26 -2.98
C TRP A 87 8.24 11.83 -2.89
N GLY A 88 8.55 10.97 -3.87
CA GLY A 88 8.12 9.58 -3.90
C GLY A 88 6.61 9.39 -4.08
N VAL A 89 5.91 10.36 -4.66
CA VAL A 89 4.46 10.31 -4.87
C VAL A 89 4.17 10.03 -6.34
N GLY A 90 3.41 8.96 -6.60
CA GLY A 90 3.03 8.57 -7.95
C GLY A 90 1.69 7.85 -8.01
N LEU A 91 1.08 7.84 -9.19
CA LEU A 91 -0.15 7.11 -9.45
C LEU A 91 0.15 5.65 -9.77
N LEU A 92 -0.57 4.75 -9.10
CA LEU A 92 -0.48 3.31 -9.32
C LEU A 92 -1.87 2.74 -9.60
N SER A 93 -1.99 1.95 -10.67
CA SER A 93 -3.19 1.12 -10.89
C SER A 93 -3.15 -0.11 -10.01
N VAL A 94 -4.25 -0.38 -9.29
CA VAL A 94 -4.30 -1.47 -8.30
C VAL A 94 -5.49 -2.40 -8.58
N PHE A 95 -5.24 -3.70 -8.41
CA PHE A 95 -6.27 -4.74 -8.39
C PHE A 95 -6.54 -5.12 -6.94
N SER A 96 -7.79 -4.97 -6.49
CA SER A 96 -8.24 -5.51 -5.20
C SER A 96 -9.05 -6.77 -5.44
N LEU A 97 -8.58 -7.90 -4.90
CA LEU A 97 -9.18 -9.22 -5.07
C LEU A 97 -9.85 -9.65 -3.77
N ALA A 98 -11.06 -10.16 -3.87
CA ALA A 98 -11.80 -10.73 -2.76
C ALA A 98 -12.63 -11.91 -3.27
N THR A 99 -12.97 -12.82 -2.35
CA THR A 99 -13.85 -13.96 -2.66
C THR A 99 -15.28 -13.52 -2.92
N GLU A 100 -15.69 -12.38 -2.34
CA GLU A 100 -16.99 -11.76 -2.54
C GLU A 100 -16.82 -10.31 -3.03
N PRO A 101 -17.76 -9.77 -3.83
CA PRO A 101 -17.68 -8.40 -4.33
C PRO A 101 -17.55 -7.38 -3.19
N LEU A 102 -16.45 -6.62 -3.19
CA LEU A 102 -16.26 -5.50 -2.28
C LEU A 102 -16.94 -4.25 -2.83
N LYS A 103 -17.59 -3.50 -1.92
CA LYS A 103 -18.06 -2.14 -2.19
C LYS A 103 -17.47 -1.19 -1.13
N PRO A 104 -16.23 -0.72 -1.31
CA PRO A 104 -15.60 0.19 -0.37
C PRO A 104 -16.41 1.49 -0.25
N LEU A 105 -16.55 2.01 0.97
CA LEU A 105 -17.30 3.25 1.22
C LEU A 105 -16.64 4.48 0.55
N TYR A 106 -15.35 4.40 0.31
CA TYR A 106 -14.50 5.43 -0.31
C TYR A 106 -14.22 5.14 -1.79
N GLN A 107 -14.99 4.26 -2.43
CA GLN A 107 -14.79 3.89 -3.84
C GLN A 107 -14.82 5.08 -4.81
N ASP A 108 -15.55 6.14 -4.46
CA ASP A 108 -15.73 7.35 -5.24
C ASP A 108 -14.60 8.37 -5.06
N LEU A 109 -13.73 8.17 -4.07
CA LEU A 109 -12.53 9.00 -3.90
C LEU A 109 -11.41 8.60 -4.88
N PHE A 110 -11.42 7.37 -5.39
CA PHE A 110 -10.44 6.95 -6.39
C PHE A 110 -10.72 7.61 -7.75
N LEU A 111 -9.66 7.81 -8.54
CA LEU A 111 -9.77 8.35 -9.91
C LEU A 111 -10.71 7.52 -10.78
N GLU A 112 -10.56 6.19 -10.71
CA GLU A 112 -11.42 5.23 -11.35
C GLU A 112 -11.62 4.02 -10.43
N TYR A 113 -12.87 3.63 -10.22
CA TYR A 113 -13.22 2.40 -9.52
C TYR A 113 -14.24 1.61 -10.33
N ARG A 114 -13.93 0.34 -10.61
CA ARG A 114 -14.84 -0.58 -11.28
C ARG A 114 -14.57 -2.03 -10.89
N PRO A 115 -15.57 -2.92 -11.04
CA PRO A 115 -15.34 -4.35 -10.99
C PRO A 115 -14.33 -4.81 -12.05
N LEU A 116 -13.61 -5.89 -11.75
CA LEU A 116 -12.75 -6.57 -12.71
C LEU A 116 -13.59 -7.30 -13.75
N CYS A 117 -13.19 -7.23 -15.01
CA CYS A 117 -13.82 -8.02 -16.06
C CYS A 117 -13.32 -9.47 -16.02
N ALA A 118 -14.02 -10.38 -16.71
CA ALA A 118 -13.65 -11.81 -16.75
C ALA A 118 -12.20 -12.05 -17.19
N LYS A 119 -11.67 -11.23 -18.10
CA LYS A 119 -10.28 -11.32 -18.57
C LYS A 119 -9.28 -10.92 -17.48
N GLU A 120 -9.55 -9.84 -16.74
CA GLU A 120 -8.70 -9.41 -15.63
C GLU A 120 -8.75 -10.43 -14.49
N LEU A 121 -9.94 -10.93 -14.13
CA LEU A 121 -10.08 -11.99 -13.13
C LEU A 121 -9.30 -13.25 -13.50
N SER A 122 -9.31 -13.63 -14.79
CA SER A 122 -8.57 -14.81 -15.24
C SER A 122 -7.05 -14.72 -15.04
N MET A 123 -6.48 -13.51 -14.96
CA MET A 123 -5.05 -13.32 -14.68
C MET A 123 -4.67 -13.80 -13.27
N PHE A 124 -5.63 -13.84 -12.35
CA PHE A 124 -5.43 -14.21 -10.95
C PHE A 124 -5.92 -15.63 -10.62
N LEU A 125 -6.41 -16.38 -11.62
CA LEU A 125 -6.89 -17.75 -11.47
C LEU A 125 -5.88 -18.78 -11.98
N ALA A 126 -4.58 -18.54 -11.74
CA ALA A 126 -3.48 -19.35 -12.28
C ALA A 126 -3.64 -20.84 -11.96
N ASP A 127 -4.01 -21.20 -10.73
CA ASP A 127 -4.22 -22.59 -10.32
C ASP A 127 -5.37 -23.27 -11.06
N ALA A 128 -6.49 -22.55 -11.21
CA ALA A 128 -7.66 -23.08 -11.90
C ALA A 128 -7.40 -23.22 -13.40
N ASP A 129 -6.71 -22.26 -14.01
CA ASP A 129 -6.28 -22.35 -15.42
C ASP A 129 -5.25 -23.48 -15.62
N TYR A 130 -4.29 -23.62 -14.71
CA TYR A 130 -3.28 -24.68 -14.74
C TYR A 130 -3.93 -26.07 -14.66
N LYS A 131 -4.85 -26.27 -13.72
CA LYS A 131 -5.63 -27.52 -13.62
C LYS A 131 -6.45 -27.80 -14.88
N ARG A 132 -7.11 -26.77 -15.44
CA ARG A 132 -7.89 -26.90 -16.70
C ARG A 132 -7.00 -27.32 -17.88
N LYS A 133 -5.74 -26.91 -17.90
CA LYS A 133 -4.74 -27.31 -18.90
C LYS A 133 -4.13 -28.71 -18.65
N GLY A 134 -4.64 -29.44 -17.65
CA GLY A 134 -4.16 -30.79 -17.29
C GLY A 134 -3.02 -30.79 -16.26
N GLY A 135 -2.63 -29.62 -15.75
CA GLY A 135 -1.65 -29.49 -14.68
C GLY A 135 -2.13 -30.12 -13.38
N LYS A 136 -1.21 -30.68 -12.60
CA LYS A 136 -1.50 -31.27 -11.28
C LYS A 136 -0.85 -30.42 -10.20
N LEU A 137 -1.64 -29.98 -9.22
CA LEU A 137 -1.16 -29.34 -8.00
C LEU A 137 -1.28 -30.36 -6.86
N ILE A 138 -0.14 -30.67 -6.23
CA ILE A 138 -0.04 -31.67 -5.16
C ILE A 138 0.57 -30.96 -3.95
N GLU A 139 -0.18 -30.92 -2.85
CA GLU A 139 0.32 -30.41 -1.57
C GLU A 139 1.16 -31.49 -0.90
N LYS A 140 2.47 -31.40 -1.04
CA LYS A 140 3.44 -32.34 -0.48
C LYS A 140 4.75 -31.60 -0.21
N LYS A 141 5.30 -31.77 1.00
CA LYS A 141 6.67 -31.37 1.29
C LYS A 141 7.62 -32.37 0.65
N ILE A 142 8.54 -31.89 -0.17
CA ILE A 142 9.62 -32.67 -0.76
C ILE A 142 10.80 -32.60 0.20
N GLU A 143 11.25 -33.74 0.74
CA GLU A 143 12.38 -33.77 1.68
C GLU A 143 13.71 -33.98 0.94
N THR A 144 13.69 -34.61 -0.24
CA THR A 144 14.88 -34.78 -1.10
C THR A 144 14.47 -34.82 -2.57
N LEU A 145 15.27 -34.29 -3.50
CA LEU A 145 14.96 -34.36 -4.94
C LEU A 145 14.91 -35.80 -5.49
N HIS A 146 15.56 -36.76 -4.84
CA HIS A 146 15.57 -38.16 -5.25
C HIS A 146 14.17 -38.78 -5.18
N GLU A 147 13.26 -38.28 -4.34
CA GLU A 147 11.90 -38.79 -4.26
C GLU A 147 11.09 -38.59 -5.56
N LEU A 148 11.53 -37.68 -6.43
CA LEU A 148 10.92 -37.41 -7.74
C LEU A 148 11.61 -38.18 -8.88
N SER A 149 12.73 -38.85 -8.58
CA SER A 149 13.52 -39.58 -9.57
C SER A 149 12.76 -40.82 -10.07
N GLY A 150 12.80 -41.04 -11.38
CA GLY A 150 12.12 -42.16 -12.04
C GLY A 150 10.62 -41.96 -12.29
N GLU A 151 9.99 -41.02 -11.58
CA GLU A 151 8.60 -40.60 -11.86
C GLU A 151 8.53 -39.39 -12.81
N TYR A 152 9.51 -38.48 -12.73
CA TYR A 152 9.54 -37.25 -13.51
C TYR A 152 10.84 -37.15 -14.32
N ASP A 153 10.74 -36.72 -15.59
CA ASP A 153 11.90 -36.59 -16.49
C ASP A 153 12.79 -35.37 -16.18
N VAL A 154 12.17 -34.27 -15.71
CA VAL A 154 12.84 -33.00 -15.40
C VAL A 154 12.26 -32.42 -14.12
N VAL A 155 13.13 -31.94 -13.24
CA VAL A 155 12.76 -31.22 -12.02
C VAL A 155 13.25 -29.77 -12.13
N ILE A 156 12.34 -28.81 -11.93
CA ILE A 156 12.65 -27.37 -11.87
C ILE A 156 12.49 -26.95 -10.40
N ASN A 157 13.60 -26.68 -9.71
CA ASN A 157 13.57 -26.27 -8.31
C ASN A 157 13.33 -24.76 -8.17
N CYS A 158 12.21 -24.38 -7.55
CA CYS A 158 11.81 -23.01 -7.26
C CYS A 158 11.47 -22.80 -5.76
N SER A 159 12.15 -23.50 -4.83
CA SER A 159 11.87 -23.43 -3.38
C SER A 159 12.32 -22.12 -2.70
N GLY A 160 12.84 -21.15 -3.46
CA GLY A 160 13.18 -19.83 -2.94
C GLY A 160 14.33 -19.88 -1.94
N LEU A 161 14.17 -19.23 -0.78
CA LEU A 161 15.20 -19.18 0.28
C LEU A 161 15.30 -20.50 1.08
N GLU A 162 14.35 -21.42 0.92
CA GLU A 162 14.40 -22.76 1.51
C GLU A 162 15.16 -23.71 0.58
N LEU A 163 16.47 -23.49 0.43
CA LEU A 163 17.34 -24.25 -0.49
C LEU A 163 17.88 -25.57 0.06
N ASP A 164 17.63 -25.88 1.33
CA ASP A 164 18.12 -27.11 1.96
C ASP A 164 17.18 -28.31 1.66
N ILE A 165 17.06 -28.68 0.37
CA ILE A 165 16.34 -29.86 -0.13
C ILE A 165 17.28 -30.79 -0.91
#